data_AF-A0A8J9UZ75-F1
#
_entry.id   AF-A0A8J9UZ75-F1
#
_cell.length_a   1.000
_cell.length_b   1.000
_cell.length_c   1.000
_cell.angle_alpha   90.00
_cell.angle_beta   90.00
_cell.angle_gamma   90.00
#
_symmetry.space_group_name_H-M   'P 1'
#
loop_
_entity.id
_entity.type
_entity.pdbx_description
1 polymer ?
#
loop_
_entity_poly.entity_id
_entity_poly.type
_entity_poly.pdbx_seq_one_letter_code
_entity_poly.pdbx_strand_id
1 'polypeptide(L)'
;MIDDTTSVCSKTWSKTVENINKVGYSDGIADGQSSRFQTSFDMGYEQGLSLGLQLGFEAAKKQQTHQINNRPEDIRNMNCEICLNGGTLADNVVNLYNTQKEKNDEYLKETLQNK
;
A
#
# COMPACT_ATOMS: atom_id res chain seq x y z
N MET A 1 -2.37 7.57 61.18
CA MET A 1 -1.30 6.77 60.56
C MET A 1 -1.74 6.47 59.15
N ILE A 2 -1.01 6.94 58.14
CA ILE A 2 -1.25 6.52 56.75
C ILE A 2 -0.79 5.07 56.70
N ASP A 3 -1.75 4.19 56.42
CA ASP A 3 -1.56 2.75 56.37
C ASP A 3 -0.60 2.38 55.23
N ASP A 4 0.52 1.71 55.54
CA ASP A 4 1.60 1.40 54.59
C ASP A 4 1.08 0.60 53.39
N THR A 5 0.08 -0.25 53.60
CA THR A 5 -0.64 -0.97 52.53
C THR A 5 -1.32 -0.03 51.54
N THR A 6 -1.95 1.04 52.03
CA THR A 6 -2.59 2.06 51.18
C THR A 6 -1.55 2.82 50.35
N SER A 7 -0.35 3.10 50.91
CA SER A 7 0.76 3.74 50.19
C SER A 7 1.31 2.86 49.06
N VAL A 8 1.49 1.56 49.33
CA VAL A 8 1.95 0.59 48.33
C VAL A 8 0.92 0.44 47.20
N CYS A 9 -0.36 0.30 47.51
CA CYS A 9 -1.43 0.22 46.53
C CYS A 9 -1.48 1.46 45.63
N SER A 10 -1.38 2.66 46.19
CA SER A 10 -1.38 3.91 45.42
C SER A 10 -0.20 4.00 44.45
N LYS A 11 1.01 3.63 44.90
CA LYS A 11 2.21 3.67 44.04
C LYS A 11 2.16 2.65 42.91
N THR A 12 1.65 1.44 43.20
CA THR A 12 1.47 0.40 42.19
C THR A 12 0.45 0.84 41.14
N TRP A 13 -0.69 1.39 41.58
CA TRP A 13 -1.71 1.93 40.69
C TRP A 13 -1.14 3.03 39.76
N SER A 14 -0.43 4.01 40.31
CA SER A 14 0.19 5.07 39.51
C SER A 14 1.16 4.53 38.46
N LYS A 15 2.02 3.57 38.83
CA LYS A 15 2.95 2.94 37.88
C LYS A 15 2.23 2.17 36.78
N THR A 16 1.18 1.44 37.13
CA THR A 16 0.37 0.71 36.15
C THR A 16 -0.33 1.66 35.19
N VAL A 17 -0.93 2.74 35.69
CA VAL A 17 -1.59 3.76 34.86
C VAL A 17 -0.59 4.50 33.96
N GLU A 18 0.58 4.87 34.48
CA GLU A 18 1.64 5.52 33.68
C GLU A 18 2.13 4.61 32.55
N ASN A 19 2.33 3.32 32.81
CA ASN A 19 2.71 2.36 31.79
C ASN A 19 1.63 2.21 30.71
N ILE A 20 0.36 2.10 31.11
CA ILE A 20 -0.78 2.03 30.18
C ILE A 20 -0.83 3.29 29.30
N ASN A 21 -0.68 4.47 29.91
CA ASN A 21 -0.68 5.73 29.17
C ASN A 21 0.47 5.83 28.18
N LYS A 22 1.66 5.37 28.55
CA LYS A 22 2.83 5.36 27.67
C LYS A 22 2.62 4.43 26.47
N VAL A 23 2.08 3.23 26.69
CA VAL A 23 1.74 2.29 25.62
C VAL A 23 0.66 2.89 24.71
N GLY A 24 -0.44 3.41 25.27
CA GLY A 24 -1.50 4.02 24.48
C GLY A 24 -1.05 5.24 23.66
N TYR A 25 -0.08 6.02 24.17
CA TYR A 25 0.53 7.11 23.42
C TYR A 25 1.41 6.61 22.26
N SER A 26 2.22 5.58 22.50
CA SER A 26 3.03 4.96 21.44
C SER A 26 2.17 4.34 20.34
N ASP A 27 1.09 3.65 20.72
CA ASP A 27 0.13 3.07 19.78
C ASP A 27 -0.57 4.17 18.98
N GLY A 28 -1.02 5.25 19.64
CA GLY A 28 -1.63 6.40 18.97
C GLY A 28 -0.70 7.10 17.97
N ILE A 29 0.61 7.15 18.24
CA ILE A 29 1.60 7.65 17.26
C ILE A 29 1.70 6.70 16.06
N ALA A 30 1.80 5.39 16.29
CA ALA A 30 1.91 4.40 15.24
C ALA A 30 0.66 4.36 14.33
N ASP A 31 -0.53 4.47 14.94
CA ASP A 31 -1.80 4.54 14.23
C ASP A 31 -1.92 5.84 13.44
N GLY A 32 -1.54 6.97 14.03
CA GLY A 32 -1.51 8.26 13.34
C GLY A 32 -0.55 8.28 12.16
N GLN A 33 0.60 7.62 12.27
CA GLN A 33 1.55 7.45 11.18
C GLN A 33 0.97 6.56 10.09
N SER A 34 0.39 5.41 10.44
CA SER A 34 -0.24 4.49 9.49
C SER A 34 -1.39 5.14 8.73
N SER A 35 -2.25 5.89 9.43
CA SER A 35 -3.38 6.61 8.85
C SER A 35 -2.94 7.62 7.78
N ARG A 36 -1.79 8.27 7.93
CA ARG A 36 -1.27 9.22 6.93
C ARG A 36 -0.87 8.55 5.62
N PHE A 37 -0.40 7.30 5.67
CA PHE A 37 0.00 6.56 4.47
C PHE A 37 -1.17 5.81 3.82
N GLN A 38 -2.27 5.60 4.56
CA GLN A 38 -3.40 4.83 4.09
C GLN A 38 -3.99 5.39 2.79
N THR A 39 -4.21 6.70 2.69
CA THR A 39 -4.76 7.31 1.47
C THR A 39 -3.88 7.07 0.24
N SER A 40 -2.55 7.22 0.40
CA SER A 40 -1.60 6.98 -0.70
C SER A 40 -1.54 5.51 -1.10
N PHE A 41 -1.64 4.61 -0.11
CA PHE A 41 -1.72 3.17 -0.34
C PHE A 41 -3.01 2.80 -1.09
N ASP A 42 -4.16 3.28 -0.63
CA ASP A 42 -5.47 3.00 -1.24
C ASP A 42 -5.51 3.44 -2.70
N MET A 43 -4.99 4.65 -3.00
CA MET A 43 -4.86 5.17 -4.36
C MET A 43 -4.02 4.26 -5.25
N GLY A 44 -2.84 3.84 -4.78
CA GLY A 44 -1.96 2.95 -5.53
C GLY A 44 -2.55 1.55 -5.73
N TYR A 45 -3.23 1.03 -4.69
CA TYR A 45 -3.88 -0.27 -4.72
C TYR A 45 -5.03 -0.30 -5.72
N GLU A 46 -5.91 0.70 -5.72
CA GLU A 46 -7.02 0.83 -6.67
C GLU A 46 -6.51 0.86 -8.11
N GLN A 47 -5.49 1.68 -8.38
CA GLN A 47 -4.89 1.81 -9.70
C GLN A 47 -4.27 0.49 -10.18
N GLY A 48 -3.47 -0.17 -9.31
CA GLY A 48 -2.80 -1.43 -9.65
C GLY A 48 -3.80 -2.57 -9.87
N LEU A 49 -4.83 -2.69 -9.04
CA LEU A 49 -5.88 -3.71 -9.18
C LEU A 49 -6.66 -3.52 -10.47
N SER A 50 -7.06 -2.29 -10.80
CA SER A 50 -7.79 -1.96 -12.03
C SER A 50 -7.01 -2.36 -13.28
N LEU A 51 -5.72 -1.99 -13.34
CA LEU A 51 -4.84 -2.38 -14.45
C LEU A 51 -4.71 -3.91 -14.56
N GLY A 52 -4.42 -4.59 -13.44
CA GLY A 52 -4.23 -6.04 -13.41
C GLY A 52 -5.46 -6.80 -13.90
N LEU A 53 -6.66 -6.34 -13.53
CA LEU A 53 -7.92 -6.92 -14.02
C LEU A 53 -8.11 -6.71 -15.52
N GLN A 54 -7.82 -5.51 -16.04
CA GLN A 54 -7.93 -5.24 -17.48
C GLN A 54 -6.97 -6.10 -18.30
N LEU A 55 -5.71 -6.20 -17.87
CA LEU A 55 -4.71 -7.05 -18.51
C LEU A 55 -5.11 -8.53 -18.47
N GLY A 56 -5.59 -9.00 -17.31
CA GLY A 56 -6.09 -10.37 -17.16
C GLY A 56 -7.27 -10.68 -18.08
N PHE A 57 -8.20 -9.73 -18.21
CA PHE A 57 -9.36 -9.88 -19.11
C PHE A 57 -8.95 -9.93 -20.58
N GLU A 58 -8.03 -9.06 -21.01
CA GLU A 58 -7.51 -9.09 -22.38
C GLU A 58 -6.69 -10.35 -22.67
N ALA A 59 -5.89 -10.82 -21.71
CA ALA A 59 -5.17 -12.08 -21.84
C ALA A 59 -6.14 -13.27 -21.99
N ALA A 60 -7.21 -13.31 -21.20
CA ALA A 60 -8.23 -14.35 -21.30
C ALA A 60 -8.95 -14.34 -22.67
N LYS A 61 -9.26 -13.16 -23.22
CA LYS A 61 -9.81 -13.04 -24.59
C LYS A 61 -8.86 -13.60 -25.65
N LYS A 62 -7.56 -13.31 -25.56
CA LYS A 62 -6.55 -13.79 -26.51
C LYS A 62 -6.36 -15.31 -26.44
N GLN A 63 -6.49 -15.92 -25.25
CA GLN A 63 -6.41 -17.37 -25.09
C GLN A 63 -7.56 -18.14 -25.75
N GLN A 64 -8.74 -17.51 -25.92
CA GLN A 64 -9.86 -18.14 -26.63
C GLN A 64 -9.64 -18.24 -28.15
N THR A 65 -8.74 -17.43 -28.73
CA THR A 65 -8.58 -17.35 -30.18
C THR A 65 -7.37 -18.09 -30.72
N HIS A 66 -6.26 -18.21 -29.99
CA HIS A 66 -5.12 -19.08 -30.34
C HIS A 66 -4.32 -19.52 -29.10
N GLN A 67 -3.74 -20.73 -29.14
CA GLN A 67 -2.79 -21.24 -28.15
C GLN A 67 -1.55 -20.33 -28.11
N ILE A 68 -1.49 -19.41 -27.15
CA ILE A 68 -0.30 -18.59 -26.92
C ILE A 68 0.20 -18.86 -25.52
N ASN A 69 1.33 -19.56 -25.43
CA ASN A 69 2.16 -19.79 -24.25
C ASN A 69 2.84 -18.50 -23.73
N ASN A 70 2.22 -17.33 -23.90
CA ASN A 70 2.74 -16.08 -23.34
C ASN A 70 2.02 -15.84 -22.02
N ARG A 71 2.36 -16.69 -21.04
CA ARG A 71 2.11 -16.35 -19.65
C ARG A 71 2.98 -15.13 -19.36
N PRO A 72 2.48 -14.06 -18.72
CA PRO A 72 3.34 -12.96 -18.31
C PRO A 72 4.47 -13.55 -17.45
N GLU A 73 5.70 -13.51 -17.95
CA GLU A 73 6.85 -14.19 -17.35
C GLU A 73 7.16 -13.65 -15.94
N ASP A 74 6.65 -12.47 -15.59
CA ASP A 74 6.64 -11.98 -14.23
C ASP A 74 5.38 -11.17 -13.91
N ILE A 75 4.49 -11.75 -13.10
CA ILE A 75 3.31 -11.06 -12.54
C ILE A 75 3.75 -9.92 -11.60
N ARG A 76 4.98 -9.97 -11.07
CA ARG A 76 5.56 -8.93 -10.21
C ARG A 76 6.05 -7.72 -11.01
N ASN A 77 6.13 -7.82 -12.33
CA ASN A 77 6.55 -6.75 -13.22
C ASN A 77 5.34 -6.14 -13.97
N MET A 78 4.19 -6.05 -13.29
CA MET A 78 3.11 -5.17 -13.73
C MET A 78 3.67 -3.75 -13.76
N ASN A 79 3.61 -3.09 -14.92
CA ASN A 79 4.05 -1.74 -15.30
C ASN A 79 4.20 -0.71 -14.16
N CYS A 80 5.03 -0.97 -13.16
CA CYS A 80 5.08 -0.21 -11.93
C CYS A 80 6.28 0.71 -12.03
N GLU A 81 6.03 1.98 -12.31
CA GLU A 81 7.06 2.98 -12.58
C GLU A 81 8.01 3.13 -11.38
N ILE A 82 7.50 2.96 -10.16
CA ILE A 82 8.30 3.00 -8.93
C ILE A 82 9.29 1.83 -8.88
N CYS A 83 8.84 0.61 -9.23
CA CYS A 83 9.69 -0.58 -9.23
C CYS A 83 10.67 -0.59 -10.41
N LEU A 84 10.22 -0.12 -11.58
CA LEU A 84 11.00 -0.12 -12.82
C LEU A 84 12.10 0.94 -12.82
N ASN A 85 11.76 2.17 -12.41
CA ASN A 85 12.68 3.31 -12.49
C ASN A 85 13.31 3.66 -11.13
N GLY A 86 13.12 2.80 -10.12
CA GLY A 86 13.69 2.99 -8.78
C GLY A 86 13.22 4.30 -8.15
N GLY A 87 11.89 4.51 -8.17
CA GLY A 87 11.17 5.75 -7.92
C GLY A 87 12.03 6.87 -7.33
N THR A 88 12.22 7.95 -8.09
CA THR A 88 12.85 9.16 -7.56
C THR A 88 12.08 9.59 -6.32
N LEU A 89 12.62 9.29 -5.14
CA LEU A 89 12.08 9.59 -3.80
C LEU A 89 11.83 11.10 -3.57
N ALA A 90 12.12 11.94 -4.56
CA ALA A 90 11.90 13.38 -4.57
C ALA A 90 10.50 13.79 -5.08
N ASP A 91 9.77 12.92 -5.77
CA ASP A 91 8.45 13.26 -6.31
C ASP A 91 7.33 13.08 -5.28
N ASN A 92 6.37 14.02 -5.26
CA ASN A 92 5.21 13.91 -4.40
C ASN A 92 4.29 12.76 -4.88
N VAL A 93 3.49 12.20 -3.96
CA VAL A 93 2.60 11.06 -4.22
C VAL A 93 1.65 11.30 -5.40
N VAL A 94 1.17 12.53 -5.58
CA VAL A 94 0.22 12.88 -6.65
C VAL A 94 0.90 12.78 -8.02
N ASN A 95 2.14 13.27 -8.12
CA ASN A 95 2.92 13.16 -9.35
C ASN A 95 3.19 11.68 -9.69
N LEU A 96 3.64 10.89 -8.71
CA LEU A 96 3.87 9.45 -8.90
C LEU A 96 2.59 8.74 -9.37
N TYR A 97 1.44 9.05 -8.77
CA TYR A 97 0.14 8.50 -9.17
C TYR A 97 -0.22 8.87 -10.62
N ASN A 98 -0.03 10.12 -11.01
CA ASN A 98 -0.34 10.60 -12.36
C ASN A 98 0.59 9.97 -13.40
N THR A 99 1.90 9.94 -13.15
CA THR A 99 2.87 9.29 -14.04
C THR A 99 2.54 7.80 -14.21
N GLN A 100 2.24 7.11 -13.10
CA GLN A 100 1.83 5.72 -13.13
C GLN A 100 0.55 5.52 -13.97
N LYS A 101 -0.40 6.46 -13.87
CA LYS A 101 -1.65 6.41 -14.63
C LYS A 101 -1.40 6.56 -16.13
N GLU A 102 -0.62 7.57 -16.51
CA GLU A 102 -0.27 7.83 -17.90
C GLU A 102 0.44 6.63 -18.54
N LYS A 103 1.41 6.05 -17.81
CA LYS A 103 2.15 4.87 -18.26
C LYS A 103 1.26 3.63 -18.39
N ASN A 104 0.32 3.46 -17.48
CA ASN A 104 -0.67 2.37 -17.58
C ASN A 104 -1.58 2.53 -18.80
N ASP A 105 -2.04 3.75 -19.09
CA ASP A 105 -2.87 4.03 -20.26
C ASP A 105 -2.10 3.81 -21.57
N GLU A 106 -0.82 4.17 -21.62
CA GLU A 106 0.09 3.86 -22.73
C GLU A 106 0.25 2.34 -22.92
N TYR A 107 0.59 1.63 -21.84
CA TYR A 107 0.80 0.18 -21.86
C TYR A 107 -0.45 -0.59 -22.32
N LEU A 108 -1.63 -0.17 -21.87
CA LEU A 108 -2.90 -0.74 -22.30
C LEU A 108 -3.15 -0.50 -23.79
N LYS A 109 -2.89 0.71 -24.30
CA LYS A 109 -3.02 1.02 -25.73
C LYS A 109 -2.11 0.14 -26.58
N GLU A 110 -0.84 -0.01 -26.20
CA GLU A 110 0.11 -0.88 -26.91
C GLU A 110 -0.35 -2.35 -26.90
N THR A 111 -0.82 -2.83 -25.74
CA THR A 111 -1.32 -4.20 -25.57
C THR A 111 -2.57 -4.48 -26.40
N LEU A 112 -3.39 -3.45 -26.66
CA LEU A 112 -4.62 -3.51 -27.46
C LEU A 112 -4.39 -3.27 -28.97
N GLN A 113 -3.39 -2.46 -29.34
CA GLN A 113 -3.10 -2.05 -30.73
C GLN A 113 -2.14 -2.98 -31.47
N ASN A 114 -1.40 -3.85 -30.78
CA ASN A 114 -0.62 -4.95 -31.40
C ASN A 114 -1.52 -6.06 -31.99
N LYS A 115 -2.45 -5.67 -32.88
CA LYS A 115 -3.25 -6.51 -33.76
C LYS A 115 -2.56 -6.72 -35.10
#